data_AF-A0A969TIS8-F1
#
_entry.id   AF-A0A969TIS8-F1
#
_cell.length_a   1.000
_cell.length_b   1.000
_cell.length_c   1.000
_cell.angle_alpha   90.00
_cell.angle_beta   90.00
_cell.angle_gamma   90.00
#
_symmetry.space_group_name_H-M   'P 1'
#
loop_
_entity.id
_entity.type
_entity.pdbx_description
1 polymer ?
#
loop_
_entity_poly.entity_id
_entity_poly.type
_entity_poly.pdbx_seq_one_letter_code
_entity_poly.pdbx_strand_id
1 'polypeptide(L)'
;MLKQRLRSRLGRIIVLLLLLHLLQAVLTLPARGGSITSCEPAHACSGNESRLAYRSSRAKLPALEIEPYVRPEFTETMDHLRPVILAAATRHNRPELSGMSDTEFASILALLLYNEHNGWLEDDIEPLRIVTPLYQISQVYVNQVGVGSNFSVWPANIRPSVALEILRQQVPVPAPTNVLTVPLTVAGSQIVVDPNTPEAELFAAISHEISQDTLAVEYLAANLERGVYRCQYEGVPVSWRTLAAWHNQGIVQPTDIAQNSIAFDYVRRTSAYLLLAHHFMYRTEDRVQEASGS
;
A
#
# COMPACT_ATOMS: atom_id res chain seq x y z
N MET A 1 -24.01 -33.22 19.94
CA MET A 1 -22.76 -32.45 19.72
C MET A 1 -21.89 -32.94 18.55
N LEU A 2 -21.81 -34.23 18.23
CA LEU A 2 -20.95 -34.76 17.15
C LEU A 2 -21.34 -34.29 15.73
N LYS A 3 -22.65 -34.20 15.43
CA LYS A 3 -23.16 -33.75 14.12
C LYS A 3 -22.85 -32.28 13.78
N GLN A 4 -22.70 -31.43 14.79
CA GLN A 4 -22.41 -30.00 14.60
C GLN A 4 -20.93 -29.75 14.31
N ARG A 5 -20.04 -30.54 14.93
CA ARG A 5 -18.59 -30.54 14.63
C ARG A 5 -18.28 -31.12 13.26
N LEU A 6 -19.03 -32.11 12.78
CA LEU A 6 -18.87 -32.63 11.41
C LEU A 6 -19.30 -31.60 10.35
N ARG A 7 -20.42 -30.89 10.57
CA ARG A 7 -20.90 -29.86 9.65
C ARG A 7 -19.93 -28.69 9.50
N SER A 8 -19.27 -28.26 10.59
CA SER A 8 -18.28 -27.18 10.49
C SER A 8 -16.99 -27.62 9.80
N ARG A 9 -16.57 -28.88 9.95
CA ARG A 9 -15.41 -29.44 9.23
C ARG A 9 -15.69 -29.60 7.74
N LEU A 10 -16.89 -30.04 7.36
CA LEU A 10 -17.29 -30.16 5.95
C LEU A 10 -17.33 -28.80 5.25
N GLY A 11 -17.90 -27.78 5.92
CA GLY A 11 -17.93 -26.41 5.39
C GLY A 11 -16.53 -25.85 5.13
N ARG A 12 -15.58 -26.11 6.03
CA ARG A 12 -14.18 -25.68 5.89
C ARG A 12 -13.47 -26.36 4.71
N ILE A 13 -13.71 -27.66 4.50
CA ILE A 13 -13.14 -28.40 3.36
C ILE A 13 -13.70 -27.86 2.04
N ILE A 14 -15.00 -27.56 1.98
CA ILE A 14 -15.63 -27.02 0.76
C ILE A 14 -15.05 -25.64 0.41
N VAL A 15 -14.87 -24.75 1.38
CA VAL A 15 -14.27 -23.43 1.15
C VAL A 15 -12.82 -23.56 0.68
N LEU A 16 -12.03 -24.44 1.28
CA LEU A 16 -10.63 -24.68 0.88
C LEU A 16 -10.55 -25.21 -0.57
N LEU A 17 -11.43 -26.13 -0.95
CA LEU A 17 -11.49 -26.68 -2.31
C LEU A 17 -11.91 -25.63 -3.35
N LEU A 18 -12.85 -24.75 -3.00
CA LEU A 18 -13.26 -23.63 -3.85
C LEU A 18 -12.11 -22.64 -4.07
N LEU A 19 -11.36 -22.31 -3.02
CA LEU A 19 -10.18 -21.44 -3.11
C LEU A 19 -9.07 -22.06 -3.98
N LEU A 20 -8.83 -23.38 -3.84
CA LEU A 20 -7.87 -24.12 -4.67
C LEU A 20 -8.28 -24.15 -6.15
N HIS A 21 -9.58 -24.31 -6.43
CA HIS A 21 -10.09 -24.27 -7.81
C HIS A 21 -10.01 -22.86 -8.41
N LEU A 22 -10.27 -21.82 -7.63
CA LEU A 22 -10.11 -20.43 -8.08
C LEU A 22 -8.64 -20.13 -8.41
N LEU A 23 -7.72 -20.59 -7.56
CA LEU A 23 -6.27 -20.45 -7.77
C LEU A 23 -5.81 -21.18 -9.05
N GLN A 24 -6.30 -22.41 -9.31
CA GLN A 24 -6.01 -23.14 -10.55
C GLN A 24 -6.58 -22.46 -11.79
N ALA A 25 -7.76 -21.85 -11.71
CA ALA A 25 -8.34 -21.11 -12.82
C ALA A 25 -7.53 -19.85 -13.15
N VAL A 26 -6.97 -19.17 -12.14
CA VAL A 26 -6.09 -18.01 -12.33
C VAL A 26 -4.75 -18.41 -12.95
N LEU A 27 -4.17 -19.54 -12.55
CA LEU A 27 -2.89 -20.04 -13.08
C LEU A 27 -2.98 -20.62 -14.50
N THR A 28 -4.19 -20.88 -15.01
CA THR A 28 -4.40 -21.44 -16.36
C THR A 28 -4.82 -20.39 -17.39
N LEU A 29 -4.95 -19.12 -17.01
CA LEU A 29 -5.12 -18.03 -17.97
C LEU A 29 -3.81 -17.83 -18.75
N PRO A 30 -3.81 -17.95 -20.09
CA PRO A 30 -2.61 -17.75 -20.87
C PRO A 30 -2.18 -16.28 -20.75
N ALA A 31 -0.96 -16.06 -20.28
CA ALA A 31 -0.29 -14.76 -20.33
C ALA A 31 -0.33 -14.29 -21.80
N ARG A 32 -1.14 -13.27 -22.08
CA ARG A 32 -1.28 -12.71 -23.42
C ARG A 32 -0.05 -11.87 -23.69
N GLY A 33 1.05 -12.53 -24.10
CA GLY A 33 2.26 -11.89 -24.57
C GLY A 33 1.96 -11.05 -25.80
N GLY A 34 1.85 -9.74 -25.62
CA GLY A 34 1.82 -8.78 -26.71
C GLY A 34 3.12 -8.88 -27.49
N SER A 35 3.04 -9.46 -28.70
CA SER A 35 4.15 -9.42 -29.66
C SER A 35 4.39 -7.98 -30.08
N ILE A 36 5.56 -7.45 -29.73
CA ILE A 36 6.09 -6.22 -30.31
C ILE A 36 6.60 -6.59 -31.71
N THR A 37 5.88 -6.17 -32.74
CA THR A 37 6.36 -6.24 -34.12
C THR A 37 7.37 -5.12 -34.38
N SER A 38 8.49 -5.52 -34.99
CA SER A 38 9.67 -4.74 -35.36
C SER A 38 9.39 -3.47 -36.16
N CYS A 39 10.32 -2.53 -35.98
CA CYS A 39 10.59 -1.37 -36.81
C CYS A 39 10.94 -1.74 -38.26
N GLU A 40 10.55 -0.89 -39.20
CA GLU A 40 11.27 -0.67 -40.45
C GLU A 40 11.19 0.83 -40.82
N PRO A 41 12.27 1.47 -41.29
CA PRO A 41 12.29 2.90 -41.63
C PRO A 41 12.09 3.12 -43.14
N ALA A 42 11.42 4.22 -43.52
CA ALA A 42 11.43 4.71 -44.90
C ALA A 42 11.55 6.24 -44.99
N HIS A 43 12.57 6.63 -45.74
CA HIS A 43 13.05 7.91 -46.24
C HIS A 43 12.06 9.07 -46.53
N ALA A 44 12.50 10.25 -46.07
CA ALA A 44 12.68 11.55 -46.78
C ALA A 44 11.57 12.16 -47.66
N CYS A 45 11.21 13.42 -47.35
CA CYS A 45 11.38 14.57 -48.27
C CYS A 45 11.18 15.94 -47.59
N SER A 46 11.88 16.91 -48.20
CA SER A 46 12.11 18.32 -47.84
C SER A 46 10.87 19.23 -47.90
N GLY A 47 10.90 20.33 -47.14
CA GLY A 47 9.97 21.47 -47.31
C GLY A 47 10.15 22.56 -46.24
N ASN A 48 10.97 23.56 -46.56
CA ASN A 48 11.05 24.85 -45.85
C ASN A 48 9.67 25.51 -45.73
N GLU A 49 9.33 26.04 -44.55
CA GLU A 49 8.71 27.37 -44.43
C GLU A 49 8.66 27.84 -42.96
N SER A 50 9.43 28.89 -42.68
CA SER A 50 9.33 29.67 -41.45
C SER A 50 8.03 30.47 -41.44
N ARG A 51 7.11 30.16 -40.53
CA ARG A 51 6.14 31.14 -40.01
C ARG A 51 5.93 30.94 -38.52
N LEU A 52 6.24 32.00 -37.78
CA LEU A 52 5.85 32.27 -36.40
C LEU A 52 4.35 31.96 -36.22
N ALA A 53 4.05 30.79 -35.67
CA ALA A 53 2.75 30.48 -35.11
C ALA A 53 2.97 30.32 -33.61
N TYR A 54 2.54 31.35 -32.88
CA TYR A 54 2.30 31.37 -31.45
C TYR A 54 1.39 30.18 -31.09
N ARG A 55 1.99 29.01 -30.87
CA ARG A 55 1.27 27.84 -30.39
C ARG A 55 1.05 28.05 -28.91
N SER A 56 -0.21 28.31 -28.57
CA SER A 56 -0.78 28.00 -27.27
C SER A 56 -0.64 26.48 -27.04
N SER A 57 0.55 26.01 -26.69
CA SER A 57 0.68 24.69 -26.07
C SER A 57 0.14 24.85 -24.65
N ARG A 58 -1.18 24.73 -24.52
CA ARG A 58 -1.78 24.12 -23.34
C ARG A 58 -1.11 22.76 -23.27
N ALA A 59 0.02 22.69 -22.57
CA ALA A 59 0.79 21.47 -22.43
C ALA A 59 -0.20 20.47 -21.84
N LYS A 60 -0.65 19.55 -22.69
CA LYS A 60 -1.46 18.42 -22.25
C LYS A 60 -0.55 17.76 -21.22
N LEU A 61 -0.94 17.82 -19.95
CA LEU A 61 -0.27 17.02 -18.93
C LEU A 61 -0.13 15.61 -19.52
N PRO A 62 1.05 14.99 -19.44
CA PRO A 62 1.21 13.63 -19.93
C PRO A 62 0.06 12.81 -19.35
N ALA A 63 -0.69 12.13 -20.22
CA ALA A 63 -1.77 11.28 -19.76
C ALA A 63 -1.19 10.31 -18.73
N LEU A 64 -1.87 10.14 -17.59
CA LEU A 64 -1.48 9.11 -16.65
C LEU A 64 -1.47 7.79 -17.42
N GLU A 65 -0.38 7.03 -17.29
CA GLU A 65 -0.24 5.73 -17.96
C GLU A 65 -1.30 4.73 -17.45
N ILE A 66 -1.87 5.00 -16.27
CA ILE A 66 -2.89 4.22 -15.58
C ILE A 66 -3.99 5.19 -15.11
N GLU A 67 -5.26 4.89 -15.43
CA GLU A 67 -6.40 5.61 -14.88
C GLU A 67 -6.69 5.09 -13.46
N PRO A 68 -6.66 5.96 -12.42
CA PRO A 68 -6.95 5.53 -11.06
C PRO A 68 -8.42 5.10 -10.95
N TYR A 69 -8.65 3.93 -10.37
CA TYR A 69 -9.98 3.43 -10.09
C TYR A 69 -10.21 3.38 -8.58
N VAL A 70 -11.32 3.92 -8.11
CA VAL A 70 -11.69 3.86 -6.69
C VAL A 70 -13.13 3.40 -6.59
N ARG A 71 -13.36 2.41 -5.74
CA ARG A 71 -14.71 1.89 -5.49
C ARG A 71 -15.53 2.91 -4.69
N PRO A 72 -16.83 3.08 -4.99
CA PRO A 72 -17.68 3.99 -4.23
C PRO A 72 -17.65 3.70 -2.71
N GLU A 73 -17.75 2.44 -2.31
CA GLU A 73 -17.72 2.03 -0.90
C GLU A 73 -16.39 2.39 -0.21
N PHE A 74 -15.28 2.35 -0.95
CA PHE A 74 -13.98 2.73 -0.39
C PHE A 74 -13.81 4.23 -0.27
N THR A 75 -14.53 5.01 -1.09
CA THR A 75 -14.56 6.47 -0.94
C THR A 75 -15.16 6.84 0.41
N GLU A 76 -16.26 6.21 0.81
CA GLU A 76 -16.88 6.39 2.13
C GLU A 76 -15.94 5.95 3.28
N THR A 77 -15.24 4.82 3.11
CA THR A 77 -14.22 4.39 4.08
C THR A 77 -13.10 5.41 4.21
N MET A 78 -12.56 5.92 3.11
CA MET A 78 -11.53 6.94 3.12
C MET A 78 -12.01 8.21 3.83
N ASP A 79 -13.23 8.66 3.56
CA ASP A 79 -13.86 9.81 4.23
C ASP A 79 -13.89 9.64 5.75
N HIS A 80 -14.31 8.48 6.24
CA HIS A 80 -14.30 8.17 7.67
C HIS A 80 -12.88 8.07 8.25
N LEU A 81 -11.91 7.58 7.47
CA LEU A 81 -10.52 7.43 7.90
C LEU A 81 -9.71 8.73 7.84
N ARG A 82 -10.16 9.75 7.11
CA ARG A 82 -9.43 11.03 7.00
C ARG A 82 -8.95 11.62 8.34
N PRO A 83 -9.80 11.79 9.38
CA PRO A 83 -9.33 12.28 10.68
C PRO A 83 -8.31 11.35 11.34
N VAL A 84 -8.44 10.04 11.14
CA VAL A 84 -7.48 9.03 11.66
C VAL A 84 -6.14 9.16 10.95
N ILE A 85 -6.15 9.29 9.62
CA ILE A 85 -4.94 9.48 8.79
C ILE A 85 -4.20 10.75 9.21
N LEU A 86 -4.90 11.87 9.40
CA LEU A 86 -4.30 13.13 9.85
C LEU A 86 -3.69 12.98 11.25
N ALA A 87 -4.42 12.38 12.18
CA ALA A 87 -3.94 12.16 13.54
C ALA A 87 -2.71 11.22 13.58
N ALA A 88 -2.72 10.16 12.78
CA ALA A 88 -1.59 9.24 12.63
C ALA A 88 -0.37 9.96 12.04
N ALA A 89 -0.59 10.79 11.02
CA ALA A 89 0.48 11.58 10.41
C ALA A 89 1.12 12.54 11.42
N THR A 90 0.35 13.24 12.25
CA THR A 90 0.92 14.11 13.30
C THR A 90 1.73 13.35 14.35
N ARG A 91 1.37 12.09 14.65
CA ARG A 91 2.14 11.27 15.60
C ARG A 91 3.45 10.74 15.02
N HIS A 92 3.41 10.33 13.76
CA HIS A 92 4.46 9.54 13.12
C HIS A 92 5.35 10.32 12.16
N ASN A 93 4.89 11.47 11.68
CA ASN A 93 5.74 12.36 10.91
C ASN A 93 6.87 12.86 11.83
N ARG A 94 8.07 12.89 11.26
CA ARG A 94 9.27 13.46 11.86
C ARG A 94 9.73 14.58 10.94
N PRO A 95 9.11 15.79 10.99
CA PRO A 95 9.38 16.86 10.02
C PRO A 95 10.86 17.19 9.85
N GLU A 96 11.63 17.08 10.94
CA GLU A 96 13.07 17.29 10.98
C GLU A 96 13.89 16.25 10.20
N LEU A 97 13.33 15.05 9.99
CA LEU A 97 13.93 13.96 9.20
C LEU A 97 13.30 13.86 7.80
N SER A 98 11.99 13.98 7.73
CA SER A 98 11.19 13.79 6.52
C SER A 98 11.23 15.00 5.58
N GLY A 99 11.42 16.20 6.14
CA GLY A 99 11.27 17.47 5.42
C GLY A 99 9.83 17.78 5.01
N MET A 100 8.85 17.02 5.52
CA MET A 100 7.43 17.12 5.16
C MET A 100 6.60 17.67 6.32
N SER A 101 5.54 18.41 5.98
CA SER A 101 4.44 18.70 6.88
C SER A 101 3.59 17.45 7.16
N ASP A 102 2.83 17.47 8.25
CA ASP A 102 1.94 16.36 8.61
C ASP A 102 0.90 16.09 7.52
N THR A 103 0.40 17.12 6.84
CA THR A 103 -0.56 16.95 5.74
C THR A 103 0.09 16.34 4.50
N GLU A 104 1.35 16.64 4.20
CA GLU A 104 2.11 15.96 3.14
C GLU A 104 2.33 14.49 3.48
N PHE A 105 2.72 14.18 4.72
CA PHE A 105 2.87 12.80 5.19
C PHE A 105 1.53 12.04 5.15
N ALA A 106 0.43 12.69 5.58
CA ALA A 106 -0.93 12.17 5.49
C ALA A 106 -1.35 11.87 4.04
N SER A 107 -0.91 12.71 3.09
CA SER A 107 -1.17 12.48 1.67
C SER A 107 -0.48 11.22 1.16
N ILE A 108 0.70 10.87 1.71
CA ILE A 108 1.38 9.61 1.38
C ILE A 108 0.67 8.40 2.00
N LEU A 109 0.15 8.52 3.22
CA LEU A 109 -0.68 7.45 3.81
C LEU A 109 -1.93 7.18 2.95
N ALA A 110 -2.65 8.24 2.58
CA ALA A 110 -3.82 8.13 1.71
C ALA A 110 -3.47 7.56 0.33
N LEU A 111 -2.34 7.99 -0.25
CA LEU A 111 -1.81 7.48 -1.51
C LEU A 111 -1.63 5.96 -1.48
N LEU A 112 -1.01 5.43 -0.43
CA LEU A 112 -0.80 4.00 -0.29
C LEU A 112 -2.12 3.26 -0.05
N LEU A 113 -3.03 3.78 0.77
CA LEU A 113 -4.35 3.17 0.98
C LEU A 113 -5.16 3.10 -0.33
N TYR A 114 -5.14 4.14 -1.17
CA TYR A 114 -5.78 4.10 -2.50
C TYR A 114 -5.15 3.06 -3.41
N ASN A 115 -3.83 2.96 -3.44
CA ASN A 115 -3.13 1.99 -4.27
C ASN A 115 -3.34 0.54 -3.78
N GLU A 116 -3.35 0.31 -2.46
CA GLU A 116 -3.55 -1.02 -1.86
C GLU A 116 -4.99 -1.51 -1.93
N HIS A 117 -5.96 -0.61 -2.13
CA HIS A 117 -7.35 -0.99 -2.29
C HIS A 117 -7.61 -1.80 -3.58
N ASN A 118 -6.79 -1.60 -4.61
CA ASN A 118 -6.87 -2.37 -5.85
C ASN A 118 -5.71 -3.36 -5.92
N GLY A 119 -6.02 -4.67 -5.86
CA GLY A 119 -5.00 -5.68 -6.11
C GLY A 119 -4.45 -5.55 -7.53
N TRP A 120 -3.15 -5.82 -7.74
CA TRP A 120 -2.51 -5.83 -9.07
C TRP A 120 -3.27 -6.61 -10.16
N LEU A 121 -4.05 -7.62 -9.73
CA LEU A 121 -4.81 -8.53 -10.57
C LEU A 121 -6.12 -7.88 -11.07
N GLU A 122 -6.62 -6.87 -10.35
CA GLU A 122 -7.83 -6.11 -10.68
C GLU A 122 -7.57 -4.99 -11.68
N ASP A 123 -6.33 -4.50 -11.71
CA ASP A 123 -5.85 -3.57 -12.73
C ASP A 123 -5.71 -4.30 -14.08
N ASP A 124 -5.27 -5.56 -14.07
CA ASP A 124 -5.07 -6.37 -15.27
C ASP A 124 -6.36 -7.09 -15.75
N ILE A 125 -7.29 -7.42 -14.83
CA ILE A 125 -8.50 -8.20 -15.14
C ILE A 125 -9.70 -7.65 -14.35
N GLU A 126 -10.42 -6.70 -14.94
CA GLU A 126 -11.59 -6.03 -14.35
C GLU A 126 -12.64 -6.98 -13.70
N PRO A 127 -12.99 -8.15 -14.28
CA PRO A 127 -13.92 -9.09 -13.63
C PRO A 127 -13.48 -9.61 -12.25
N LEU A 128 -12.18 -9.61 -11.95
CA LEU A 128 -11.67 -10.10 -10.66
C LEU A 128 -11.96 -9.15 -9.51
N ARG A 129 -12.40 -7.92 -9.80
CA ARG A 129 -12.89 -6.96 -8.80
C ARG A 129 -14.03 -7.50 -7.94
N ILE A 130 -14.79 -8.50 -8.42
CA ILE A 130 -15.91 -9.10 -7.69
C ILE A 130 -15.41 -10.07 -6.60
N VAL A 131 -14.25 -10.71 -6.79
CA VAL A 131 -13.75 -11.78 -5.89
C VAL A 131 -12.76 -11.29 -4.84
N THR A 132 -12.18 -10.10 -5.02
CA THR A 132 -11.18 -9.50 -4.10
C THR A 132 -11.60 -9.50 -2.63
N PRO A 133 -12.82 -9.10 -2.24
CA PRO A 133 -13.19 -9.08 -0.82
C PRO A 133 -13.11 -10.45 -0.16
N LEU A 134 -13.42 -11.52 -0.90
CA LEU A 134 -13.35 -12.90 -0.39
C LEU A 134 -11.90 -13.37 -0.21
N TYR A 135 -10.99 -12.94 -1.07
CA TYR A 135 -9.57 -13.24 -0.96
C TYR A 135 -8.95 -12.57 0.28
N GLN A 136 -9.25 -11.29 0.52
CA GLN A 136 -8.76 -10.53 1.68
C GLN A 136 -9.23 -11.13 3.01
N ILE A 137 -10.51 -11.50 3.12
CA ILE A 137 -11.05 -12.20 4.30
C ILE A 137 -10.36 -13.55 4.52
N SER A 138 -10.04 -14.26 3.43
CA SER A 138 -9.37 -15.56 3.50
C SER A 138 -7.93 -15.42 4.01
N GLN A 139 -7.20 -14.36 3.65
CA GLN A 139 -5.85 -14.10 4.17
C GLN A 139 -5.86 -13.85 5.67
N VAL A 140 -6.78 -13.02 6.16
CA VAL A 140 -6.98 -12.79 7.61
C VAL A 140 -7.28 -14.09 8.34
N TYR A 141 -8.20 -14.90 7.80
CA TYR A 141 -8.56 -16.17 8.40
C TYR A 141 -7.38 -17.15 8.43
N VAL A 142 -6.63 -17.27 7.32
CA VAL A 142 -5.47 -18.17 7.22
C VAL A 142 -4.37 -17.76 8.21
N ASN A 143 -4.14 -16.45 8.38
CA ASN A 143 -3.21 -15.95 9.38
C ASN A 143 -3.66 -16.31 10.80
N GLN A 144 -4.96 -16.16 11.11
CA GLN A 144 -5.52 -16.47 12.43
C GLN A 144 -5.50 -17.97 12.78
N VAL A 145 -5.61 -18.87 11.79
CA VAL A 145 -5.57 -20.32 12.04
C VAL A 145 -4.16 -20.92 11.99
N GLY A 146 -3.13 -20.11 11.75
CA GLY A 146 -1.72 -20.51 11.83
C GLY A 146 -1.22 -21.38 10.66
N VAL A 147 -2.00 -21.55 9.59
CA VAL A 147 -1.63 -22.41 8.43
C VAL A 147 -0.94 -21.61 7.30
N GLY A 148 -0.60 -20.34 7.55
CA GLY A 148 0.11 -19.49 6.59
C GLY A 148 0.38 -18.09 7.14
N SER A 149 0.92 -18.01 8.36
CA SER A 149 0.84 -16.93 9.35
C SER A 149 1.38 -15.53 8.99
N ASN A 150 1.70 -15.23 7.73
CA ASN A 150 2.35 -13.96 7.37
C ASN A 150 1.85 -13.33 6.06
N PHE A 151 0.59 -13.57 5.68
CA PHE A 151 -0.02 -12.83 4.58
C PHE A 151 -0.24 -11.38 4.99
N SER A 152 -0.08 -10.47 4.03
CA SER A 152 -0.44 -9.07 4.25
C SER A 152 -1.93 -8.95 4.56
N VAL A 153 -2.27 -8.02 5.44
CA VAL A 153 -3.64 -7.81 5.92
C VAL A 153 -4.14 -6.44 5.48
N TRP A 154 -5.34 -6.44 4.91
CA TRP A 154 -6.08 -5.23 4.50
C TRP A 154 -6.57 -4.45 5.74
N PRO A 155 -6.68 -3.10 5.72
CA PRO A 155 -6.52 -2.17 4.57
C PRO A 155 -5.12 -1.71 4.20
N ALA A 156 -4.16 -1.78 5.11
CA ALA A 156 -2.83 -1.23 4.86
C ALA A 156 -1.86 -2.20 4.18
N ASN A 157 -2.30 -3.42 3.85
CA ASN A 157 -1.49 -4.50 3.27
C ASN A 157 -0.18 -4.79 4.05
N ILE A 158 -0.22 -4.64 5.38
CA ILE A 158 0.92 -4.89 6.27
C ILE A 158 0.98 -6.38 6.63
N ARG A 159 2.19 -6.96 6.57
CA ARG A 159 2.44 -8.34 7.02
C ARG A 159 2.58 -8.40 8.55
N PRO A 160 2.10 -9.45 9.22
CA PRO A 160 2.28 -9.65 10.66
C PRO A 160 3.74 -9.57 11.13
N SER A 161 4.69 -10.09 10.34
CA SER A 161 6.14 -9.94 10.61
C SER A 161 6.59 -8.47 10.64
N VAL A 162 6.16 -7.66 9.69
CA VAL A 162 6.50 -6.23 9.61
C VAL A 162 5.87 -5.47 10.78
N ALA A 163 4.62 -5.79 11.14
CA ALA A 163 3.98 -5.25 12.33
C ALA A 163 4.68 -5.67 13.63
N LEU A 164 5.20 -6.90 13.72
CA LEU A 164 6.00 -7.33 14.86
C LEU A 164 7.32 -6.54 14.94
N GLU A 165 7.99 -6.26 13.83
CA GLU A 165 9.17 -5.40 13.80
C GLU A 165 8.83 -3.97 14.26
N ILE A 166 7.69 -3.42 13.85
CA ILE A 166 7.18 -2.12 14.33
C ILE A 166 7.01 -2.13 15.85
N LEU A 167 6.33 -3.15 16.39
CA LEU A 167 6.10 -3.29 17.83
C LEU A 167 7.41 -3.50 18.61
N ARG A 168 8.42 -4.10 17.97
CA ARG A 168 9.78 -4.23 18.51
C ARG A 168 10.64 -2.99 18.29
N GLN A 169 10.11 -1.93 17.69
CA GLN A 169 10.83 -0.68 17.41
C GLN A 169 12.01 -0.86 16.45
N GLN A 170 11.97 -1.88 15.59
CA GLN A 170 13.08 -2.29 14.73
C GLN A 170 12.95 -1.74 13.32
N VAL A 171 14.04 -1.19 12.79
CA VAL A 171 14.19 -0.85 11.37
C VAL A 171 15.31 -1.70 10.81
N PRO A 172 15.04 -2.67 9.91
CA PRO A 172 16.12 -3.37 9.22
C PRO A 172 16.94 -2.34 8.44
N VAL A 173 18.26 -2.46 8.44
CA VAL A 173 19.20 -1.59 7.71
C VAL A 173 20.31 -2.44 7.08
N PRO A 174 21.07 -1.96 6.08
CA PRO A 174 22.19 -2.72 5.54
C PRO A 174 23.26 -3.00 6.59
N ALA A 175 24.09 -4.00 6.32
CA ALA A 175 25.29 -4.28 7.10
C ALA A 175 26.20 -3.03 7.19
N PRO A 176 26.98 -2.88 8.28
CA PRO A 176 27.18 -3.85 9.37
C PRO A 176 26.13 -3.80 10.48
N THR A 177 25.28 -2.76 10.51
CA THR A 177 24.35 -2.53 11.63
C THR A 177 23.19 -3.53 11.66
N ASN A 178 22.70 -3.95 10.49
CA ASN A 178 21.58 -4.87 10.27
C ASN A 178 20.21 -4.41 10.81
N VAL A 179 20.14 -3.82 12.01
CA VAL A 179 18.90 -3.32 12.64
C VAL A 179 19.19 -2.05 13.44
N LEU A 180 18.38 -1.01 13.23
CA LEU A 180 18.27 0.13 14.13
C LEU A 180 17.09 -0.05 15.08
N THR A 181 17.22 0.49 16.29
CA THR A 181 16.10 0.66 17.22
C THR A 181 15.70 2.13 17.25
N VAL A 182 14.42 2.43 17.03
CA VAL A 182 13.89 3.80 16.94
C VAL A 182 12.64 3.95 17.82
N PRO A 183 12.37 5.11 18.42
CA PRO A 183 11.29 5.27 19.39
C PRO A 183 9.90 5.31 18.73
N LEU A 184 9.41 4.15 18.28
CA LEU A 184 8.10 3.97 17.66
C LEU A 184 7.05 3.57 18.70
N THR A 185 5.85 4.06 18.51
CA THR A 185 4.68 3.67 19.30
C THR A 185 3.46 3.64 18.39
N VAL A 186 2.71 2.54 18.40
CA VAL A 186 1.45 2.42 17.66
C VAL A 186 0.31 2.80 18.59
N ALA A 187 -0.34 3.95 18.34
CA ALA A 187 -1.42 4.40 19.20
C ALA A 187 -2.60 3.41 19.16
N GLY A 188 -3.12 3.05 20.32
CA GLY A 188 -4.27 2.14 20.46
C GLY A 188 -3.92 0.65 20.39
N SER A 189 -2.70 0.27 19.99
CA SER A 189 -2.27 -1.14 20.02
C SER A 189 -2.35 -1.71 21.45
N GLN A 190 -2.85 -2.93 21.57
CA GLN A 190 -2.97 -3.66 22.83
C GLN A 190 -1.96 -4.81 22.92
N ILE A 191 -1.14 -4.99 21.90
CA ILE A 191 -0.21 -6.11 21.80
C ILE A 191 1.04 -5.81 22.63
N VAL A 192 1.29 -6.67 23.61
CA VAL A 192 2.54 -6.70 24.37
C VAL A 192 3.42 -7.81 23.81
N VAL A 193 4.61 -7.44 23.32
CA VAL A 193 5.56 -8.41 22.75
C VAL A 193 6.32 -9.09 23.88
N ASP A 194 5.90 -10.29 24.27
CA ASP A 194 6.62 -11.17 25.19
C ASP A 194 7.53 -12.13 24.40
N PRO A 195 8.85 -12.21 24.72
CA PRO A 195 9.77 -13.14 24.05
C PRO A 195 9.39 -14.63 24.21
N ASN A 196 8.53 -14.97 25.15
CA ASN A 196 8.07 -16.34 25.39
C ASN A 196 6.78 -16.70 24.63
N THR A 197 6.07 -15.71 24.06
CA THR A 197 4.87 -15.99 23.25
C THR A 197 5.28 -16.63 21.93
N PRO A 198 4.69 -17.77 21.54
CA PRO A 198 4.95 -18.37 20.24
C PRO A 198 4.67 -17.39 19.10
N GLU A 199 5.56 -17.36 18.09
CA GLU A 199 5.44 -16.42 16.96
C GLU A 199 4.09 -16.53 16.24
N ALA A 200 3.56 -17.75 16.10
CA ALA A 200 2.25 -17.97 15.49
C ALA A 200 1.10 -17.30 16.27
N GLU A 201 1.18 -17.26 17.61
CA GLU A 201 0.18 -16.58 18.44
C GLU A 201 0.31 -15.07 18.32
N LEU A 202 1.54 -14.54 18.30
CA LEU A 202 1.79 -13.12 18.03
C LEU A 202 1.26 -12.72 16.64
N PHE A 203 1.53 -13.50 15.60
CA PHE A 203 1.06 -13.18 14.25
C PHE A 203 -0.46 -13.25 14.14
N ALA A 204 -1.13 -14.18 14.84
CA ALA A 204 -2.58 -14.22 14.91
C ALA A 204 -3.17 -12.98 15.61
N ALA A 205 -2.59 -12.59 16.75
CA ALA A 205 -3.00 -11.38 17.49
C ALA A 205 -2.79 -10.11 16.67
N ILE A 206 -1.61 -9.97 16.05
CA ILE A 206 -1.27 -8.88 15.15
C ILE A 206 -2.24 -8.83 13.98
N SER A 207 -2.50 -9.97 13.33
CA SER A 207 -3.43 -10.03 12.18
C SER A 207 -4.84 -9.58 12.54
N HIS A 208 -5.30 -9.88 13.75
CA HIS A 208 -6.59 -9.41 14.24
C HIS A 208 -6.60 -7.90 14.52
N GLU A 209 -5.50 -7.37 15.04
CA GLU A 209 -5.36 -5.94 15.33
C GLU A 209 -5.29 -5.11 14.04
N ILE A 210 -4.42 -5.49 13.11
CA ILE A 210 -4.21 -4.76 11.86
C ILE A 210 -5.33 -4.97 10.83
N SER A 211 -6.31 -5.84 11.11
CA SER A 211 -7.54 -5.92 10.31
C SER A 211 -8.59 -4.87 10.70
N GLN A 212 -8.34 -4.10 11.77
CA GLN A 212 -9.18 -2.95 12.14
C GLN A 212 -8.68 -1.71 11.41
N ASP A 213 -9.55 -1.00 10.69
CA ASP A 213 -9.14 0.08 9.79
C ASP A 213 -8.30 1.16 10.48
N THR A 214 -8.69 1.58 11.70
CA THR A 214 -7.98 2.62 12.44
C THR A 214 -6.57 2.19 12.82
N LEU A 215 -6.41 0.96 13.31
CA LEU A 215 -5.10 0.42 13.67
C LEU A 215 -4.26 0.15 12.43
N ALA A 216 -4.85 -0.32 11.33
CA ALA A 216 -4.15 -0.47 10.07
C ALA A 216 -3.52 0.84 9.59
N VAL A 217 -4.23 1.97 9.73
CA VAL A 217 -3.69 3.30 9.43
C VAL A 217 -2.52 3.66 10.37
N GLU A 218 -2.64 3.40 11.68
CA GLU A 218 -1.53 3.63 12.63
C GLU A 218 -0.30 2.78 12.29
N TYR A 219 -0.48 1.50 11.97
CA TYR A 219 0.62 0.61 11.57
C TYR A 219 1.24 1.04 10.24
N LEU A 220 0.45 1.53 9.29
CA LEU A 220 0.97 2.11 8.06
C LEU A 220 1.83 3.34 8.35
N ALA A 221 1.34 4.25 9.20
CA ALA A 221 2.06 5.45 9.60
C ALA A 221 3.37 5.12 10.33
N ALA A 222 3.34 4.19 11.28
CA ALA A 222 4.53 3.68 11.94
C ALA A 222 5.49 3.01 10.95
N ASN A 223 4.99 2.28 9.95
CA ASN A 223 5.83 1.71 8.90
C ASN A 223 6.51 2.80 8.06
N LEU A 224 5.81 3.87 7.70
CA LEU A 224 6.41 4.98 6.96
C LEU A 224 7.43 5.75 7.79
N GLU A 225 7.19 5.92 9.09
CA GLU A 225 8.19 6.49 10.02
C GLU A 225 9.47 5.65 10.04
N ARG A 226 9.37 4.31 10.04
CA ARG A 226 10.54 3.42 9.85
C ARG A 226 11.25 3.70 8.54
N GLY A 227 10.50 3.93 7.46
CA GLY A 227 11.03 4.31 6.15
C GLY A 227 11.78 5.64 6.18
N VAL A 228 11.31 6.63 6.95
CA VAL A 228 12.00 7.91 7.17
C VAL A 228 13.34 7.68 7.87
N TYR A 229 13.37 6.91 8.97
CA TYR A 229 14.62 6.55 9.65
C TYR A 229 15.56 5.76 8.74
N ARG A 230 15.04 4.85 7.92
CA ARG A 230 15.82 4.08 6.95
C ARG A 230 16.47 5.00 5.91
N CYS A 231 15.72 5.95 5.36
CA CYS A 231 16.23 6.94 4.42
C CYS A 231 17.34 7.78 5.06
N GLN A 232 17.15 8.24 6.30
CA GLN A 232 18.14 9.01 7.03
C GLN A 232 19.44 8.21 7.25
N TYR A 233 19.33 6.94 7.64
CA TYR A 233 20.49 6.07 7.85
C TYR A 233 21.29 5.86 6.56
N GLU A 234 20.60 5.69 5.43
CA GLU A 234 21.22 5.45 4.13
C GLU A 234 21.61 6.73 3.36
N GLY A 235 21.31 7.92 3.91
CA GLY A 235 21.58 9.19 3.24
C GLY A 235 20.73 9.42 1.98
N VAL A 236 19.53 8.84 1.94
CA VAL A 236 18.60 8.94 0.80
C VAL A 236 17.54 10.01 1.07
N PRO A 237 17.19 10.85 0.08
CA PRO A 237 16.08 11.78 0.22
C PRO A 237 14.75 11.08 0.51
N VAL A 238 14.02 11.56 1.51
CA VAL A 238 12.66 11.09 1.79
C VAL A 238 11.72 11.67 0.72
N SER A 239 10.91 10.81 0.11
CA SER A 239 9.91 11.18 -0.89
C SER A 239 8.78 10.15 -0.89
N TRP A 240 7.64 10.46 -1.53
CA TRP A 240 6.57 9.49 -1.68
C TRP A 240 7.02 8.21 -2.42
N ARG A 241 7.97 8.32 -3.36
CA ARG A 241 8.50 7.16 -4.11
C ARG A 241 9.30 6.23 -3.21
N THR A 242 10.17 6.81 -2.39
CA THR A 242 11.02 6.03 -1.47
C THR A 242 10.18 5.41 -0.35
N LEU A 243 9.18 6.13 0.16
CA LEU A 243 8.25 5.59 1.16
C LEU A 243 7.30 4.52 0.60
N ALA A 244 6.85 4.65 -0.66
CA ALA A 244 6.06 3.62 -1.34
C ALA A 244 6.87 2.34 -1.59
N ALA A 245 8.09 2.47 -2.10
CA ALA A 245 8.98 1.32 -2.28
C ALA A 245 9.39 0.66 -0.96
N TRP A 246 9.60 1.46 0.09
CA TRP A 246 9.82 0.96 1.45
C TRP A 246 8.64 0.14 1.94
N HIS A 247 7.43 0.65 1.80
CA HIS A 247 6.22 -0.06 2.21
C HIS A 247 6.07 -1.40 1.48
N ASN A 248 6.38 -1.45 0.18
CA ASN A 248 6.18 -2.65 -0.62
C ASN A 248 7.32 -3.69 -0.52
N GLN A 249 8.58 -3.25 -0.55
CA GLN A 249 9.76 -4.14 -0.65
C GLN A 249 10.84 -3.87 0.41
N GLY A 250 10.66 -2.89 1.31
CA GLY A 250 11.70 -2.53 2.29
C GLY A 250 12.93 -1.88 1.66
N ILE A 251 12.80 -1.31 0.45
CA ILE A 251 13.87 -0.67 -0.31
C ILE A 251 13.67 0.86 -0.27
N VAL A 252 14.73 1.61 0.02
CA VAL A 252 14.71 3.08 -0.05
C VAL A 252 15.60 3.66 -1.15
N GLN A 253 16.67 2.95 -1.55
CA GLN A 253 17.65 3.44 -2.52
C GLN A 253 17.04 3.59 -3.93
N PRO A 254 17.09 4.77 -4.57
CA PRO A 254 16.51 4.97 -5.90
C PRO A 254 17.05 4.01 -6.97
N THR A 255 18.33 3.66 -6.91
CA THR A 255 18.95 2.69 -7.83
C THR A 255 18.35 1.30 -7.67
N ASP A 256 18.15 0.86 -6.43
CA ASP A 256 17.61 -0.46 -6.12
C ASP A 256 16.13 -0.54 -6.47
N ILE A 257 15.39 0.57 -6.27
CA ILE A 257 14.00 0.70 -6.72
C ILE A 257 13.93 0.53 -8.24
N ALA A 258 14.81 1.19 -9.00
CA ALA A 258 14.83 1.10 -10.46
C ALA A 258 15.24 -0.29 -10.99
N GLN A 259 16.10 -1.00 -10.26
CA GLN A 259 16.58 -2.34 -10.64
C GLN A 259 15.64 -3.47 -10.21
N ASN A 260 14.77 -3.23 -9.22
CA ASN A 260 13.77 -4.18 -8.77
C ASN A 260 12.44 -3.96 -9.51
N SER A 261 12.08 -4.88 -10.43
CA SER A 261 10.87 -4.75 -11.25
C SER A 261 9.58 -4.64 -10.44
N ILE A 262 9.50 -5.31 -9.28
CA ILE A 262 8.32 -5.26 -8.41
C ILE A 262 8.21 -3.89 -7.73
N ALA A 263 9.30 -3.39 -7.16
CA ALA A 263 9.32 -2.06 -6.54
C ALA A 263 9.08 -0.95 -7.57
N PHE A 264 9.71 -1.05 -8.75
CA PHE A 264 9.53 -0.11 -9.84
C PHE A 264 8.07 -0.05 -10.29
N ASP A 265 7.46 -1.20 -10.59
CA ASP A 265 6.07 -1.25 -11.02
C ASP A 265 5.12 -0.75 -9.92
N TYR A 266 5.36 -1.14 -8.67
CA TYR A 266 4.57 -0.65 -7.55
C TYR A 266 4.60 0.88 -7.44
N VAL A 267 5.78 1.51 -7.52
CA VAL A 267 5.92 2.98 -7.51
C VAL A 267 5.24 3.62 -8.72
N ARG A 268 5.34 2.99 -9.89
CA ARG A 268 4.68 3.45 -11.12
C ARG A 268 3.15 3.41 -10.99
N ARG A 269 2.56 2.31 -10.53
CA ARG A 269 1.11 2.19 -10.28
C ARG A 269 0.62 3.17 -9.22
N THR A 270 1.36 3.28 -8.12
CA THR A 270 1.07 4.24 -7.03
C THR A 270 0.97 5.67 -7.56
N SER A 271 1.77 6.04 -8.57
CA SER A 271 1.76 7.40 -9.13
C SER A 271 0.41 7.83 -9.71
N ALA A 272 -0.45 6.89 -10.14
CA ALA A 272 -1.78 7.19 -10.67
C ALA A 272 -2.70 7.86 -9.63
N TYR A 273 -2.47 7.59 -8.34
CA TYR A 273 -3.31 8.07 -7.23
C TYR A 273 -2.78 9.35 -6.57
N LEU A 274 -1.66 9.91 -7.02
CA LEU A 274 -1.02 11.09 -6.39
C LEU A 274 -1.95 12.29 -6.27
N LEU A 275 -2.58 12.67 -7.40
CA LEU A 275 -3.47 13.83 -7.43
C LEU A 275 -4.69 13.57 -6.56
N LEU A 276 -5.25 12.37 -6.60
CA LEU A 276 -6.40 12.01 -5.78
C LEU A 276 -6.09 12.13 -4.29
N ALA A 277 -5.01 11.50 -3.83
CA ALA A 277 -4.60 11.53 -2.42
C ALA A 277 -4.31 12.94 -1.92
N HIS A 278 -3.63 13.75 -2.74
CA HIS A 278 -3.37 15.15 -2.42
C HIS A 278 -4.68 15.94 -2.28
N HIS A 279 -5.57 15.91 -3.28
CA HIS A 279 -6.84 16.64 -3.19
C HIS A 279 -7.70 16.18 -2.01
N PHE A 280 -7.68 14.88 -1.72
CA PHE A 280 -8.41 14.30 -0.60
C PHE A 280 -7.95 14.85 0.76
N MET A 281 -6.63 15.00 0.97
CA MET A 281 -6.11 15.58 2.21
C MET A 281 -6.33 17.09 2.30
N TYR A 282 -6.14 17.81 1.20
CA TYR A 282 -6.19 19.28 1.15
C TYR A 282 -7.60 19.87 0.93
N ARG A 283 -8.67 19.06 0.91
CA ARG A 283 -10.03 19.59 0.75
C ARG A 283 -10.40 20.57 1.88
N THR A 284 -11.01 21.69 1.49
CA THR A 284 -11.23 22.87 2.35
C THR A 284 -12.43 22.78 3.30
N GLU A 285 -13.15 21.66 3.34
CA GLU A 285 -14.40 21.51 4.08
C GLU A 285 -14.24 21.68 5.60
N ASP A 286 -13.01 21.55 6.13
CA ASP A 286 -12.72 21.71 7.57
C ASP A 286 -12.58 23.18 8.00
N ARG A 287 -12.45 24.16 7.09
CA ARG A 287 -12.27 25.58 7.47
C ARG A 287 -13.56 26.30 7.84
N VAL A 288 -14.72 25.70 7.54
CA VAL A 288 -16.03 26.34 7.78
C VAL A 288 -16.56 26.02 9.19
N GLN A 289 -16.17 24.90 9.80
CA GLN A 289 -16.60 24.55 11.14
C GLN A 289 -15.89 25.34 12.25
N GLU A 290 -14.64 25.75 12.07
CA GLU A 290 -13.96 26.64 13.04
C GLU A 290 -14.48 28.09 12.99
N ALA A 291 -14.88 28.57 11.80
CA ALA A 291 -15.42 29.92 11.63
C ALA A 291 -16.88 30.09 12.11
N SER A 292 -17.59 28.98 12.35
CA SER A 292 -19.01 28.99 12.77
C SER A 292 -19.22 28.73 14.27
N GLY A 293 -18.13 28.44 15.00
CA GLY A 293 -18.14 28.10 16.43
C GLY A 293 -17.40 29.09 17.34
N SER A 294 -17.05 30.28 16.83
CA SER A 294 -16.44 31.37 17.60
C SER A 294 -17.47 32.43 18.00
#